data_AF-A9SLE5-F1
#
_entry.id   AF-A9SLE5-F1
#
_cell.length_a   1.000
_cell.length_b   1.000
_cell.length_c   1.000
_cell.angle_alpha   90.00
_cell.angle_beta   90.00
_cell.angle_gamma   90.00
#
_symmetry.space_group_name_H-M   'P 1'
#
loop_
_entity.id
_entity.type
_entity.pdbx_description
1 polymer ?
#
loop_
_entity_poly.entity_id
_entity_poly.type
_entity_poly.pdbx_seq_one_letter_code
_entity_poly.pdbx_strand_id
1 'polypeptide(L)'
;MAMVSSCRLCLRTDSLYLAIEQSAAQANSLPRSSCSVVPRRTQIICPQLQVLPNALKSLQPGHGLKRLKEGNVFAVRASTTTDTDVNVDADAVAPGKFIPASPIVLSKGPWEQIPGGVTAAKGFRAAGMYAQLRAAGKKPDLALIVCDTDAVSAGTFTKNVVAAAPVIYCKKTLADSSTARAILINAGQANAATGDAGYQDTLECVAAVAKHCGVPEGAVLIESTGVIGRRIKKDALIEAVPKLVGSLSASVASADAAAVAITTTDLVSKSVAIETKIGGTTVRLGGIAKGSGMIHPNMATMLGVVTCDVDVTAEVWRPMVITAVNRSFNQITVDGDSSTNDTLLALASGAAGGPKISDINSEEARQLQAALDAVLQGLAKSIASDGEGATCLVEVTVTGASDEAAAATVARSVAASSLTKAAIYGRDPNWGRIACATGYAGVPFDPLCLQIYLGDFHLMEKGQPLEFDSNGASAYLKKAGEVHGTVSINICIGHGPGQSQAWGCDLSYDYVKINAEYTT
;
A
#
# COMPACT_ATOMS: atom_id res chain seq x y z
N MET A 1 -37.15 -20.63 -47.82
CA MET A 1 -37.68 -21.56 -46.79
C MET A 1 -36.57 -21.77 -45.78
N ALA A 2 -36.52 -20.92 -44.74
CA ALA A 2 -36.85 -21.25 -43.33
C ALA A 2 -35.74 -22.13 -42.70
N MET A 3 -34.98 -21.78 -41.66
CA MET A 3 -35.21 -21.04 -40.40
C MET A 3 -33.82 -20.65 -39.80
N VAL A 4 -33.60 -19.43 -39.26
CA VAL A 4 -33.59 -19.05 -37.80
C VAL A 4 -32.42 -19.71 -37.03
N SER A 5 -31.57 -19.11 -36.18
CA SER A 5 -31.41 -17.82 -35.46
C SER A 5 -29.95 -17.80 -34.95
N SER A 6 -29.13 -16.78 -35.21
CA SER A 6 -28.85 -15.61 -34.37
C SER A 6 -28.45 -15.84 -32.90
N CYS A 7 -27.25 -15.33 -32.61
CA CYS A 7 -26.61 -15.14 -31.31
C CYS A 7 -26.99 -13.76 -30.74
N ARG A 8 -27.39 -13.66 -29.45
CA ARG A 8 -27.20 -12.50 -28.52
C ARG A 8 -27.87 -12.70 -27.15
N LEU A 9 -27.04 -12.48 -26.11
CA LEU A 9 -27.27 -11.81 -24.82
C LEU A 9 -28.21 -12.36 -23.72
N CYS A 10 -27.63 -12.36 -22.51
CA CYS A 10 -28.20 -12.20 -21.16
C CYS A 10 -29.17 -13.26 -20.60
N LEU A 11 -28.79 -13.89 -19.49
CA LEU A 11 -29.46 -13.80 -18.19
C LEU A 11 -28.78 -14.70 -17.12
N ARG A 12 -28.66 -14.10 -15.93
CA ARG A 12 -28.38 -14.57 -14.57
C ARG A 12 -28.40 -16.09 -14.28
N THR A 13 -27.44 -16.53 -13.47
CA THR A 13 -27.58 -17.69 -12.56
C THR A 13 -26.93 -17.38 -11.21
N ASP A 14 -27.76 -17.50 -10.17
CA ASP A 14 -27.44 -17.51 -8.74
C ASP A 14 -26.61 -18.74 -8.32
N SER A 15 -25.87 -18.64 -7.21
CA SER A 15 -25.61 -19.76 -6.28
C SER A 15 -24.73 -19.36 -5.06
N LEU A 16 -25.34 -19.35 -3.86
CA LEU A 16 -24.89 -19.88 -2.54
C LEU A 16 -23.57 -19.32 -1.90
N TYR A 17 -23.38 -19.07 -0.59
CA TYR A 17 -24.00 -19.58 0.67
C TYR A 17 -23.60 -18.75 1.93
N LEU A 18 -24.56 -18.59 2.88
CA LEU A 18 -24.57 -18.51 4.37
C LEU A 18 -23.45 -17.77 5.17
N ALA A 19 -23.66 -17.18 6.36
CA ALA A 19 -24.79 -16.80 7.23
C ALA A 19 -24.24 -16.08 8.48
N ILE A 20 -24.97 -15.12 9.07
CA ILE A 20 -25.12 -14.83 10.52
C ILE A 20 -26.19 -13.71 10.64
N GLU A 21 -27.39 -14.07 11.09
CA GLU A 21 -28.39 -13.15 11.65
C GLU A 21 -29.11 -13.89 12.78
N GLN A 22 -28.95 -13.41 14.01
CA GLN A 22 -29.87 -13.64 15.13
C GLN A 22 -29.71 -12.48 16.12
N SER A 23 -30.69 -11.58 16.20
CA SER A 23 -31.36 -11.22 17.47
C SER A 23 -32.31 -10.02 17.32
N ALA A 24 -33.47 -10.19 17.97
CA ALA A 24 -34.44 -9.17 18.39
C ALA A 24 -35.45 -8.64 17.36
N ALA A 25 -36.51 -9.42 17.16
CA ALA A 25 -37.85 -8.91 16.88
C ALA A 25 -38.66 -8.84 18.20
N GLN A 26 -39.07 -7.66 18.64
CA GLN A 26 -40.27 -7.38 19.47
C GLN A 26 -40.32 -5.88 19.83
N ALA A 27 -41.23 -5.11 19.22
CA ALA A 27 -42.04 -4.06 19.85
C ALA A 27 -42.79 -3.19 18.81
N ASN A 28 -44.05 -3.58 18.60
CA ASN A 28 -45.25 -2.82 18.27
C ASN A 28 -45.20 -1.27 18.08
N SER A 29 -45.77 -0.87 16.94
CA SER A 29 -46.80 0.17 16.72
C SER A 29 -46.57 1.62 17.19
N LEU A 30 -46.52 2.56 16.24
CA LEU A 30 -47.50 3.67 16.02
C LEU A 30 -47.05 4.57 14.82
N PRO A 31 -47.96 5.30 14.14
CA PRO A 31 -47.83 5.60 12.71
C PRO A 31 -47.53 7.07 12.33
N ARG A 32 -46.99 7.22 11.12
CA ARG A 32 -47.12 8.31 10.11
C ARG A 32 -47.39 9.75 10.59
N SER A 33 -46.41 10.62 10.37
CA SER A 33 -46.66 12.00 9.91
C SER A 33 -45.60 12.43 8.90
N SER A 34 -46.09 13.02 7.81
CA SER A 34 -45.41 13.61 6.65
C SER A 34 -44.19 14.47 6.96
N CYS A 35 -43.12 14.29 6.19
CA CYS A 35 -42.20 15.39 5.86
C CYS A 35 -41.71 15.25 4.42
N SER A 36 -41.86 16.34 3.68
CA SER A 36 -41.60 16.54 2.27
C SER A 36 -40.13 16.42 1.91
N VAL A 37 -39.84 15.70 0.82
CA VAL A 37 -38.57 15.72 0.10
C VAL A 37 -38.46 17.04 -0.66
N VAL A 38 -37.46 17.87 -0.34
CA VAL A 38 -37.04 19.02 -1.15
C VAL A 38 -35.62 18.74 -1.65
N PRO A 39 -35.35 18.75 -2.97
CA PRO A 39 -33.99 18.69 -3.46
C PRO A 39 -33.39 20.10 -3.41
N ARG A 40 -32.49 20.38 -2.45
CA ARG A 40 -31.67 21.59 -2.52
C ARG A 40 -30.45 21.33 -3.38
N ARG A 41 -30.45 21.93 -4.58
CA ARG A 41 -29.25 22.30 -5.34
C ARG A 41 -28.42 23.25 -4.49
N THR A 42 -27.20 22.87 -4.15
CA THR A 42 -26.20 23.80 -3.64
C THR A 42 -25.46 24.40 -4.83
N GLN A 43 -25.81 25.64 -5.17
CA GLN A 43 -24.95 26.51 -5.97
C GLN A 43 -23.78 26.95 -5.06
N ILE A 44 -22.56 26.61 -5.44
CA ILE A 44 -21.36 27.22 -4.87
C ILE A 44 -21.23 28.60 -5.50
N ILE A 45 -21.48 29.62 -4.69
CA ILE A 45 -21.19 31.02 -4.99
C ILE A 45 -19.72 31.26 -4.69
N CYS A 46 -18.94 31.58 -5.73
CA CYS A 46 -17.56 32.04 -5.63
C CYS A 46 -17.55 33.58 -5.45
N PRO A 47 -16.92 34.15 -4.41
CA PRO A 47 -16.71 35.58 -4.33
C PRO A 47 -15.43 35.97 -5.10
N GLN A 48 -15.65 36.72 -6.19
CA GLN A 48 -14.84 37.82 -6.71
C GLN A 48 -13.32 37.83 -6.45
N LEU A 49 -12.55 37.65 -7.52
CA LEU A 49 -11.24 38.30 -7.68
C LEU A 49 -11.29 39.21 -8.91
N GLN A 50 -11.08 40.50 -8.65
CA GLN A 50 -11.08 41.58 -9.63
C GLN A 50 -9.83 41.51 -10.53
N VAL A 51 -10.08 41.95 -11.75
CA VAL A 51 -9.21 42.00 -12.93
C VAL A 51 -8.16 43.10 -12.83
N LEU A 52 -6.95 42.82 -13.32
CA LEU A 52 -6.00 43.81 -13.85
C LEU A 52 -5.48 43.30 -15.20
N PRO A 53 -5.59 44.06 -16.31
CA PRO A 53 -4.87 43.79 -17.55
C PRO A 53 -3.87 44.91 -17.88
N ASN A 54 -2.96 44.58 -18.82
CA ASN A 54 -1.88 45.37 -19.46
C ASN A 54 -0.48 44.89 -19.00
N ALA A 55 0.50 44.57 -19.85
CA ALA A 55 0.76 45.02 -21.20
C ALA A 55 1.56 44.00 -22.05
N LEU A 56 1.45 44.22 -23.36
CA LEU A 56 1.89 43.48 -24.55
C LEU A 56 3.36 43.74 -24.97
N LYS A 57 3.86 42.86 -25.88
CA LYS A 57 5.03 42.93 -26.82
C LYS A 57 6.30 42.23 -26.31
N SER A 58 7.00 41.34 -27.03
CA SER A 58 7.13 41.12 -28.49
C SER A 58 8.00 39.89 -28.86
N LEU A 59 7.69 39.24 -30.01
CA LEU A 59 8.59 38.60 -31.04
C LEU A 59 9.50 37.42 -30.62
N GLN A 60 9.76 36.31 -31.36
CA GLN A 60 9.28 35.63 -32.59
C GLN A 60 10.01 34.24 -32.64
N PRO A 61 9.53 33.19 -33.36
CA PRO A 61 10.09 31.83 -33.33
C PRO A 61 10.98 31.45 -34.54
N GLY A 62 11.86 30.45 -34.42
CA GLY A 62 12.59 29.92 -35.59
C GLY A 62 13.44 28.66 -35.39
N HIS A 63 13.14 27.63 -36.22
CA HIS A 63 14.02 26.62 -36.88
C HIS A 63 14.89 25.67 -36.00
N GLY A 64 15.02 24.36 -36.21
CA GLY A 64 14.58 23.42 -37.25
C GLY A 64 15.20 22.02 -37.00
N LEU A 65 14.51 20.95 -37.44
CA LEU A 65 14.94 19.55 -37.43
C LEU A 65 15.90 19.21 -38.60
N LYS A 66 16.93 18.37 -38.36
CA LYS A 66 17.69 17.49 -39.31
C LYS A 66 18.61 16.58 -38.44
N ARG A 67 18.51 15.25 -38.30
CA ARG A 67 18.46 14.04 -39.17
C ARG A 67 19.83 13.58 -39.71
N LEU A 68 20.07 12.25 -39.61
CA LEU A 68 21.03 11.36 -40.33
C LEU A 68 22.42 11.19 -39.66
N LYS A 69 23.15 10.05 -39.67
CA LYS A 69 23.00 8.65 -40.16
C LYS A 69 24.30 7.86 -39.84
N GLU A 70 24.19 6.52 -39.87
CA GLU A 70 25.24 5.50 -40.21
C GLU A 70 26.44 5.30 -39.25
N GLY A 71 27.01 4.13 -39.00
CA GLY A 71 26.84 2.76 -39.49
C GLY A 71 28.14 1.96 -39.17
N ASN A 72 28.04 0.66 -38.85
CA ASN A 72 28.91 -0.44 -39.33
C ASN A 72 29.02 -1.64 -38.37
N VAL A 73 28.81 -2.82 -38.98
CA VAL A 73 28.88 -4.19 -38.48
C VAL A 73 30.17 -4.81 -39.00
N PHE A 74 30.87 -5.64 -38.21
CA PHE A 74 31.70 -6.75 -38.74
C PHE A 74 31.69 -7.95 -37.77
N ALA A 75 31.57 -9.14 -38.37
CA ALA A 75 31.65 -10.46 -37.75
C ALA A 75 32.97 -11.15 -38.13
N VAL A 76 33.37 -12.22 -37.39
CA VAL A 76 33.78 -13.57 -37.88
C VAL A 76 34.83 -14.28 -36.97
N ARG A 77 34.40 -15.49 -36.51
CA ARG A 77 35.08 -16.79 -36.20
C ARG A 77 36.28 -16.94 -35.22
N ALA A 78 35.95 -17.60 -34.10
CA ALA A 78 36.40 -18.90 -33.58
C ALA A 78 37.80 -19.46 -33.87
N SER A 79 38.54 -19.74 -32.78
CA SER A 79 39.28 -21.01 -32.58
C SER A 79 39.45 -21.33 -31.09
N THR A 80 39.31 -22.61 -30.79
CA THR A 80 39.39 -23.33 -29.50
C THR A 80 40.78 -23.30 -28.84
N THR A 81 40.83 -23.22 -27.50
CA THR A 81 41.62 -24.12 -26.64
C THR A 81 41.22 -23.96 -25.17
N THR A 82 41.18 -25.09 -24.49
CA THR A 82 40.96 -25.36 -23.07
C THR A 82 41.92 -24.61 -22.16
N ASP A 83 41.41 -24.01 -21.07
CA ASP A 83 41.79 -24.42 -19.72
C ASP A 83 40.91 -23.76 -18.66
N THR A 84 40.72 -24.52 -17.59
CA THR A 84 40.09 -24.20 -16.31
C THR A 84 40.26 -22.76 -15.88
N ASP A 85 39.17 -22.04 -15.55
CA ASP A 85 39.23 -21.04 -14.49
C ASP A 85 37.88 -20.38 -14.10
N VAL A 86 37.73 -20.28 -12.78
CA VAL A 86 36.95 -19.33 -11.96
C VAL A 86 35.41 -19.30 -12.10
N ASN A 87 34.79 -19.79 -11.02
CA ASN A 87 33.42 -19.51 -10.60
C ASN A 87 33.26 -17.99 -10.44
N VAL A 88 32.64 -17.33 -11.43
CA VAL A 88 32.48 -15.87 -11.44
C VAL A 88 31.29 -15.51 -10.55
N ASP A 89 31.60 -14.86 -9.43
CA ASP A 89 30.65 -14.20 -8.54
C ASP A 89 29.57 -13.47 -9.35
N ALA A 90 28.32 -13.93 -9.21
CA ALA A 90 27.17 -13.14 -9.64
C ALA A 90 27.06 -11.97 -8.65
N ASP A 91 27.73 -10.85 -8.97
CA ASP A 91 27.68 -9.54 -8.30
C ASP A 91 26.48 -9.40 -7.34
N ALA A 92 26.66 -9.86 -6.10
CA ALA A 92 25.71 -9.63 -5.02
C ALA A 92 25.89 -8.19 -4.58
N VAL A 93 25.41 -7.26 -5.42
CA VAL A 93 25.47 -5.83 -5.13
C VAL A 93 24.61 -5.58 -3.90
N ALA A 94 25.24 -5.13 -2.82
CA ALA A 94 24.56 -4.82 -1.56
C ALA A 94 23.33 -3.92 -1.82
N PRO A 95 22.13 -4.27 -1.31
CA PRO A 95 20.87 -3.57 -1.62
C PRO A 95 20.91 -2.06 -1.40
N GLY A 96 21.60 -1.61 -0.35
CA GLY A 96 21.77 -0.20 0.00
C GLY A 96 22.52 0.64 -1.05
N LYS A 97 23.11 0.03 -2.07
CA LYS A 97 23.71 0.75 -3.21
C LYS A 97 22.66 1.41 -4.12
N PHE A 98 21.43 0.89 -4.14
CA PHE A 98 20.40 1.37 -5.06
C PHE A 98 19.49 2.44 -4.44
N ILE A 99 18.94 2.15 -3.26
CA ILE A 99 18.14 3.07 -2.45
C ILE A 99 18.43 2.80 -0.97
N PRO A 100 18.45 3.82 -0.11
CA PRO A 100 18.60 3.64 1.33
C PRO A 100 17.38 2.94 1.94
N ALA A 101 17.55 2.32 3.11
CA ALA A 101 16.44 1.76 3.89
C ALA A 101 15.71 2.87 4.66
N SER A 102 14.38 2.78 4.73
CA SER A 102 13.55 3.71 5.50
C SER A 102 13.74 3.48 7.00
N PRO A 103 13.89 4.55 7.82
CA PRO A 103 13.89 4.44 9.27
C PRO A 103 12.45 4.21 9.77
N ILE A 104 12.00 2.95 9.74
CA ILE A 104 10.63 2.60 10.16
C ILE A 104 10.48 2.74 11.67
N VAL A 105 9.59 3.63 12.09
CA VAL A 105 9.20 3.84 13.49
C VAL A 105 7.96 3.02 13.82
N LEU A 106 8.09 2.11 14.78
CA LEU A 106 7.00 1.28 15.27
C LEU A 106 6.30 1.91 16.47
N SER A 107 5.04 1.53 16.69
CA SER A 107 4.35 1.83 17.95
C SER A 107 5.06 1.12 19.12
N LYS A 108 4.90 1.69 20.32
CA LYS A 108 5.43 1.07 21.55
C LYS A 108 4.66 -0.22 21.85
N GLY A 109 5.39 -1.27 22.23
CA GLY A 109 4.79 -2.53 22.67
C GLY A 109 5.86 -3.51 23.17
N PRO A 110 5.45 -4.72 23.56
CA PRO A 110 6.35 -5.77 24.07
C PRO A 110 7.10 -6.48 22.93
N TRP A 111 7.66 -5.72 22.00
CA TRP A 111 8.42 -6.23 20.86
C TRP A 111 9.74 -5.48 20.69
N GLU A 112 10.72 -6.18 20.14
CA GLU A 112 12.01 -5.63 19.74
C GLU A 112 12.08 -5.60 18.21
N GLN A 113 12.51 -4.47 17.64
CA GLN A 113 12.77 -4.37 16.20
C GLN A 113 14.07 -5.09 15.87
N ILE A 114 14.01 -6.06 14.95
CA ILE A 114 15.14 -6.89 14.54
C ILE A 114 15.38 -6.78 13.02
N PRO A 115 16.59 -7.07 12.52
CA PRO A 115 16.84 -7.14 11.07
C PRO A 115 16.19 -8.37 10.44
N GLY A 116 16.13 -8.40 9.11
CA GLY A 116 15.72 -9.57 8.33
C GLY A 116 14.39 -9.45 7.60
N GLY A 117 13.59 -8.41 7.86
CA GLY A 117 12.35 -8.15 7.13
C GLY A 117 11.51 -9.42 6.98
N VAL A 118 11.07 -9.73 5.76
CA VAL A 118 10.29 -10.94 5.43
C VAL A 118 10.97 -12.28 5.73
N THR A 119 12.29 -12.35 5.94
CA THR A 119 13.00 -13.58 6.33
C THR A 119 13.28 -13.67 7.82
N ALA A 120 12.88 -12.68 8.62
CA ALA A 120 13.03 -12.73 10.08
C ALA A 120 12.19 -13.84 10.71
N ALA A 121 10.94 -13.99 10.23
CA ALA A 121 10.08 -15.11 10.58
C ALA A 121 10.70 -16.44 10.12
N LYS A 122 10.72 -17.44 11.00
CA LYS A 122 11.25 -18.76 10.69
C LYS A 122 10.49 -19.41 9.53
N GLY A 123 11.21 -20.18 8.72
CA GLY A 123 10.65 -20.91 7.57
C GLY A 123 10.53 -20.09 6.29
N PHE A 124 11.00 -18.84 6.25
CA PHE A 124 10.97 -18.00 5.06
C PHE A 124 12.36 -17.75 4.47
N ARG A 125 12.43 -17.77 3.14
CA ARG A 125 13.58 -17.36 2.33
C ARG A 125 13.13 -16.33 1.32
N ALA A 126 14.01 -15.40 0.97
CA ALA A 126 13.73 -14.39 -0.04
C ALA A 126 14.87 -14.29 -1.05
N ALA A 127 14.58 -13.70 -2.19
CA ALA A 127 15.54 -13.28 -3.19
C ALA A 127 15.02 -12.00 -3.87
N GLY A 128 15.93 -11.11 -4.24
CA GLY A 128 15.66 -9.97 -5.10
C GLY A 128 16.80 -9.80 -6.09
N MET A 129 16.49 -9.64 -7.37
CA MET A 129 17.51 -9.47 -8.41
C MET A 129 17.02 -8.57 -9.54
N TYR A 130 17.97 -8.16 -10.37
CA TYR A 130 17.68 -7.49 -11.63
C TYR A 130 17.43 -8.54 -12.73
N ALA A 131 16.25 -8.46 -13.34
CA ALA A 131 15.75 -9.32 -14.42
C ALA A 131 15.34 -8.52 -15.67
N GLN A 132 15.82 -7.27 -15.80
CA GLN A 132 15.58 -6.41 -16.98
C GLN A 132 14.10 -6.07 -17.23
N LEU A 133 13.30 -6.05 -16.17
CA LEU A 133 11.87 -5.76 -16.22
C LEU A 133 11.62 -4.26 -16.27
N ARG A 134 12.36 -3.44 -15.51
CA ARG A 134 12.26 -1.97 -15.57
C ARG A 134 12.78 -1.39 -16.89
N ALA A 135 12.39 -0.15 -17.21
CA ALA A 135 12.79 0.52 -18.44
C ALA A 135 14.22 1.07 -18.41
N ALA A 136 14.71 1.46 -17.22
CA ALA A 136 16.02 2.08 -17.05
C ALA A 136 16.67 1.65 -15.73
N GLY A 137 18.01 1.67 -15.71
CA GLY A 137 18.82 1.29 -14.55
C GLY A 137 18.99 -0.22 -14.38
N LYS A 138 19.77 -0.60 -13.35
CA LYS A 138 20.05 -2.00 -13.00
C LYS A 138 19.61 -2.34 -11.56
N LYS A 139 18.70 -1.53 -10.99
CA LYS A 139 18.10 -1.80 -9.68
C LYS A 139 17.30 -3.11 -9.76
N PRO A 140 17.36 -3.99 -8.76
CA PRO A 140 16.51 -5.18 -8.69
C PRO A 140 15.05 -4.87 -9.05
N ASP A 141 14.39 -5.75 -9.77
CA ASP A 141 13.02 -5.57 -10.27
C ASP A 141 12.21 -6.87 -10.30
N LEU A 142 12.77 -7.94 -9.74
CA LEU A 142 12.11 -9.23 -9.55
C LEU A 142 12.45 -9.75 -8.14
N ALA A 143 11.42 -10.06 -7.36
CA ALA A 143 11.53 -10.62 -6.03
C ALA A 143 10.78 -11.95 -5.93
N LEU A 144 11.25 -12.82 -5.06
CA LEU A 144 10.58 -14.06 -4.70
C LEU A 144 10.71 -14.28 -3.19
N ILE A 145 9.60 -14.55 -2.53
CA ILE A 145 9.54 -14.95 -1.12
C ILE A 145 8.96 -16.37 -1.09
N VAL A 146 9.63 -17.29 -0.40
CA VAL A 146 9.23 -18.70 -0.30
C VAL A 146 9.17 -19.13 1.15
N CYS A 147 8.08 -19.82 1.51
CA CYS A 147 7.96 -20.57 2.74
C CYS A 147 8.41 -22.02 2.52
N ASP A 148 9.15 -22.58 3.47
CA ASP A 148 9.66 -23.96 3.43
C ASP A 148 8.56 -25.00 3.71
N THR A 149 7.43 -24.58 4.29
CA THR A 149 6.22 -25.38 4.56
C THR A 149 4.97 -24.66 4.04
N ASP A 150 3.85 -25.37 3.95
CA ASP A 150 2.55 -24.76 3.62
C ASP A 150 2.20 -23.71 4.69
N ALA A 151 2.23 -22.43 4.31
CA ALA A 151 1.94 -21.32 5.20
C ALA A 151 0.47 -20.94 5.09
N VAL A 152 -0.19 -20.70 6.22
CA VAL A 152 -1.56 -20.17 6.22
C VAL A 152 -1.56 -18.79 5.58
N SER A 153 -2.41 -18.62 4.58
CA SER A 153 -2.38 -17.46 3.68
C SER A 153 -3.60 -16.57 3.84
N ALA A 154 -3.36 -15.27 3.76
CA ALA A 154 -4.38 -14.24 3.65
C ALA A 154 -3.96 -13.19 2.63
N GLY A 155 -4.93 -12.49 2.07
CA GLY A 155 -4.69 -11.43 1.11
C GLY A 155 -5.78 -10.37 1.18
N THR A 156 -5.37 -9.11 1.05
CA THR A 156 -6.28 -7.98 0.83
C THR A 156 -5.90 -7.32 -0.48
N PHE A 157 -6.89 -6.83 -1.20
CA PHE A 157 -6.72 -6.43 -2.60
C PHE A 157 -7.53 -5.19 -2.92
N THR A 158 -7.11 -4.43 -3.92
CA THR A 158 -7.85 -3.27 -4.42
C THR A 158 -9.35 -3.58 -4.68
N LYS A 159 -10.20 -2.60 -4.34
CA LYS A 159 -11.60 -2.51 -4.79
C LYS A 159 -11.75 -1.82 -6.15
N ASN A 160 -10.67 -1.35 -6.77
CA ASN A 160 -10.73 -0.71 -8.07
C ASN A 160 -11.35 -1.67 -9.09
N VAL A 161 -12.35 -1.18 -9.84
CA VAL A 161 -13.09 -1.99 -10.83
C VAL A 161 -12.20 -2.42 -12.01
N VAL A 162 -11.09 -1.70 -12.24
CA VAL A 162 -10.07 -2.02 -13.24
C VAL A 162 -8.91 -2.82 -12.61
N ALA A 163 -9.22 -3.74 -11.69
CA ALA A 163 -8.23 -4.57 -11.01
C ALA A 163 -7.32 -5.32 -12.01
N ALA A 164 -6.02 -5.34 -11.72
CA ALA A 164 -5.02 -5.96 -12.57
C ALA A 164 -5.10 -7.49 -12.61
N ALA A 165 -4.51 -8.11 -13.64
CA ALA A 165 -4.50 -9.56 -13.78
C ALA A 165 -3.92 -10.32 -12.56
N PRO A 166 -2.78 -9.90 -11.96
CA PRO A 166 -2.25 -10.51 -10.74
C PRO A 166 -3.23 -10.48 -9.56
N VAL A 167 -3.97 -9.37 -9.39
CA VAL A 167 -4.98 -9.22 -8.34
C VAL A 167 -6.13 -10.20 -8.55
N ILE A 168 -6.63 -10.31 -9.79
CA ILE A 168 -7.73 -11.23 -10.13
C ILE A 168 -7.29 -12.68 -9.90
N TYR A 169 -6.06 -13.04 -10.29
CA TYR A 169 -5.49 -14.36 -10.05
C TYR A 169 -5.40 -14.65 -8.56
N CYS A 170 -4.75 -13.80 -7.76
CA CYS A 170 -4.56 -14.02 -6.33
C CYS A 170 -5.88 -14.12 -5.55
N LYS A 171 -6.90 -13.31 -5.91
CA LYS A 171 -8.25 -13.42 -5.32
C LYS A 171 -8.85 -14.82 -5.51
N LYS A 172 -8.70 -15.42 -6.70
CA LYS A 172 -9.18 -16.78 -6.98
C LYS A 172 -8.37 -17.82 -6.21
N THR A 173 -7.04 -17.75 -6.28
CA THR A 173 -6.16 -18.71 -5.61
C THR A 173 -6.38 -18.75 -4.10
N LEU A 174 -6.58 -17.60 -3.44
CA LEU A 174 -6.87 -17.54 -2.00
C LEU A 174 -8.31 -17.93 -1.63
N ALA A 175 -9.25 -17.88 -2.58
CA ALA A 175 -10.60 -18.42 -2.37
C ALA A 175 -10.56 -19.96 -2.36
N ASP A 176 -9.71 -20.55 -3.20
CA ASP A 176 -9.62 -22.00 -3.37
C ASP A 176 -8.67 -22.68 -2.37
N SER A 177 -7.72 -21.94 -1.79
CA SER A 177 -6.72 -22.47 -0.84
C SER A 177 -6.59 -21.60 0.41
N SER A 178 -6.45 -22.25 1.58
CA SER A 178 -6.10 -21.61 2.85
C SER A 178 -4.60 -21.47 3.07
N THR A 179 -3.78 -22.05 2.19
CA THR A 179 -2.32 -22.02 2.29
C THR A 179 -1.66 -21.55 0.99
N ALA A 180 -0.42 -21.06 1.11
CA ALA A 180 0.46 -20.75 -0.02
C ALA A 180 1.93 -21.02 0.35
N ARG A 181 2.79 -21.02 -0.66
CA ARG A 181 4.23 -21.34 -0.55
C ARG A 181 5.15 -20.28 -1.10
N ALA A 182 4.72 -19.52 -2.11
CA ALA A 182 5.56 -18.53 -2.73
C ALA A 182 4.80 -17.27 -3.11
N ILE A 183 5.49 -16.13 -3.08
CA ILE A 183 5.03 -14.85 -3.60
C ILE A 183 6.06 -14.34 -4.59
N LEU A 184 5.69 -14.29 -5.87
CA LEU A 184 6.47 -13.69 -6.95
C LEU A 184 6.09 -12.21 -7.08
N ILE A 185 7.06 -11.30 -7.15
CA ILE A 185 6.78 -9.87 -7.29
C ILE A 185 7.64 -9.27 -8.38
N ASN A 186 7.03 -8.57 -9.34
CA ASN A 186 7.77 -7.83 -10.38
C ASN A 186 7.50 -6.33 -10.34
N ALA A 187 8.55 -5.54 -10.62
CA ALA A 187 8.47 -4.09 -10.81
C ALA A 187 8.74 -3.70 -12.26
N GLY A 188 8.01 -2.71 -12.76
CA GLY A 188 8.16 -2.11 -14.08
C GLY A 188 6.91 -2.22 -14.97
N GLN A 189 6.08 -3.25 -14.77
CA GLN A 189 4.79 -3.39 -15.45
C GLN A 189 3.75 -3.87 -14.46
N ALA A 190 2.68 -3.10 -14.29
CA ALA A 190 1.56 -3.46 -13.42
C ALA A 190 0.73 -4.63 -13.95
N ASN A 191 0.76 -4.89 -15.27
CA ASN A 191 -0.13 -5.87 -15.90
C ASN A 191 -1.62 -5.59 -15.62
N ALA A 192 -1.96 -4.30 -15.54
CA ALA A 192 -3.32 -3.79 -15.42
C ALA A 192 -3.85 -3.37 -16.80
N ALA A 193 -5.14 -3.56 -17.05
CA ALA A 193 -5.80 -3.26 -18.32
C ALA A 193 -5.15 -3.96 -19.55
N THR A 194 -4.66 -5.19 -19.37
CA THR A 194 -3.96 -5.98 -20.40
C THR A 194 -4.80 -7.15 -20.97
N GLY A 195 -6.07 -7.25 -20.56
CA GLY A 195 -7.03 -8.25 -21.05
C GLY A 195 -6.63 -9.69 -20.72
N ASP A 196 -7.20 -10.63 -21.47
CA ASP A 196 -6.92 -12.07 -21.30
C ASP A 196 -5.43 -12.38 -21.49
N ALA A 197 -4.75 -11.76 -22.46
CA ALA A 197 -3.33 -11.96 -22.69
C ALA A 197 -2.46 -11.63 -21.45
N GLY A 198 -2.81 -10.57 -20.71
CA GLY A 198 -2.14 -10.26 -19.45
C GLY A 198 -2.41 -11.28 -18.35
N TYR A 199 -3.63 -11.83 -18.30
CA TYR A 199 -3.96 -12.92 -17.38
C TYR A 199 -3.21 -14.21 -17.71
N GLN A 200 -3.09 -14.57 -18.98
CA GLN A 200 -2.28 -15.72 -19.41
C GLN A 200 -0.80 -15.54 -19.05
N ASP A 201 -0.24 -14.34 -19.23
CA ASP A 201 1.13 -14.06 -18.81
C ASP A 201 1.34 -14.29 -17.30
N THR A 202 0.36 -13.91 -16.48
CA THR A 202 0.38 -14.19 -15.03
C THR A 202 0.42 -15.69 -14.76
N LEU A 203 -0.41 -16.49 -15.43
CA LEU A 203 -0.42 -17.96 -15.27
C LEU A 203 0.91 -18.60 -15.66
N GLU A 204 1.50 -18.19 -16.77
CA GLU A 204 2.78 -18.73 -17.25
C GLU A 204 3.94 -18.39 -16.31
N CYS A 205 3.99 -17.16 -15.76
CA CYS A 205 4.96 -16.77 -14.74
C CYS A 205 4.81 -17.61 -13.46
N VAL A 206 3.57 -17.80 -13.00
CA VAL A 206 3.23 -18.65 -11.85
C VAL A 206 3.69 -20.09 -12.07
N ALA A 207 3.37 -20.68 -13.22
CA ALA A 207 3.76 -22.04 -13.56
C ALA A 207 5.29 -22.21 -13.60
N ALA A 208 6.01 -21.21 -14.12
CA ALA A 208 7.47 -21.21 -14.11
C ALA A 208 8.03 -21.24 -12.67
N VAL A 209 7.54 -20.40 -11.77
CA VAL A 209 7.97 -20.39 -10.37
C VAL A 209 7.60 -21.70 -9.68
N ALA A 210 6.35 -22.16 -9.82
CA ALA A 210 5.86 -23.39 -9.22
C ALA A 210 6.74 -24.59 -9.58
N LYS A 211 7.07 -24.73 -10.87
CA LYS A 211 7.97 -25.77 -11.39
C LYS A 211 9.35 -25.72 -10.74
N HIS A 212 9.98 -24.54 -10.64
CA HIS A 212 11.34 -24.41 -10.11
C HIS A 212 11.40 -24.51 -8.58
N CYS A 213 10.33 -24.12 -7.88
CA CYS A 213 10.21 -24.29 -6.44
C CYS A 213 9.76 -25.70 -6.03
N GLY A 214 9.26 -26.52 -6.96
CA GLY A 214 8.74 -27.86 -6.67
C GLY A 214 7.42 -27.84 -5.89
N VAL A 215 6.55 -26.85 -6.16
CA VAL A 215 5.27 -26.66 -5.49
C VAL A 215 4.12 -26.67 -6.51
N PRO A 216 2.87 -26.96 -6.11
CA PRO A 216 1.73 -26.81 -7.02
C PRO A 216 1.51 -25.33 -7.39
N GLU A 217 0.97 -25.07 -8.59
CA GLU A 217 0.71 -23.70 -9.08
C GLU A 217 -0.19 -22.90 -8.13
N GLY A 218 -1.21 -23.54 -7.56
CA GLY A 218 -2.11 -22.92 -6.57
C GLY A 218 -1.44 -22.53 -5.26
N ALA A 219 -0.18 -22.88 -5.04
CA ALA A 219 0.61 -22.42 -3.89
C ALA A 219 1.48 -21.19 -4.21
N VAL A 220 1.44 -20.66 -5.44
CA VAL A 220 2.18 -19.47 -5.84
C VAL A 220 1.22 -18.30 -6.03
N LEU A 221 1.47 -17.22 -5.30
CA LEU A 221 0.82 -15.93 -5.44
C LEU A 221 1.75 -14.98 -6.21
N ILE A 222 1.17 -13.92 -6.77
CA ILE A 222 1.90 -12.97 -7.61
C ILE A 222 1.42 -11.53 -7.43
N GLU A 223 2.36 -10.60 -7.41
CA GLU A 223 2.13 -9.17 -7.40
C GLU A 223 2.91 -8.49 -8.54
N SER A 224 2.37 -7.41 -9.08
CA SER A 224 3.02 -6.63 -10.13
C SER A 224 2.80 -5.14 -9.89
N THR A 225 3.80 -4.30 -10.16
CA THR A 225 3.70 -2.83 -10.06
C THR A 225 4.42 -2.13 -11.20
N GLY A 226 3.97 -0.93 -11.55
CA GLY A 226 4.55 -0.07 -12.57
C GLY A 226 3.50 0.38 -13.58
N VAL A 227 3.90 0.55 -14.83
CA VAL A 227 3.07 1.18 -15.86
C VAL A 227 1.81 0.35 -16.18
N ILE A 228 0.63 1.00 -16.19
CA ILE A 228 -0.65 0.44 -16.63
C ILE A 228 -0.69 0.28 -18.17
N GLY A 229 -1.43 -0.71 -18.69
CA GLY A 229 -1.56 -0.95 -20.14
C GLY A 229 -0.32 -1.59 -20.76
N ARG A 230 0.62 -2.06 -19.92
CA ARG A 230 1.81 -2.83 -20.33
C ARG A 230 1.74 -4.22 -19.72
N ARG A 231 1.83 -5.23 -20.58
CA ARG A 231 1.98 -6.64 -20.18
C ARG A 231 3.35 -6.85 -19.53
N ILE A 232 3.45 -7.84 -18.65
CA ILE A 232 4.72 -8.26 -18.05
C ILE A 232 5.68 -8.62 -19.19
N LYS A 233 6.97 -8.26 -19.08
CA LYS A 233 8.03 -8.82 -19.93
C LYS A 233 8.26 -10.29 -19.56
N LYS A 234 7.24 -11.13 -19.82
CA LYS A 234 7.13 -12.51 -19.36
C LYS A 234 8.35 -13.35 -19.70
N ASP A 235 8.83 -13.30 -20.94
CA ASP A 235 9.93 -14.15 -21.39
C ASP A 235 11.21 -13.89 -20.55
N ALA A 236 11.54 -12.61 -20.34
CA ALA A 236 12.67 -12.21 -19.49
C ALA A 236 12.46 -12.62 -18.02
N LEU A 237 11.22 -12.52 -17.51
CA LEU A 237 10.90 -12.97 -16.16
C LEU A 237 11.10 -14.48 -16.02
N ILE A 238 10.51 -15.28 -16.91
CA ILE A 238 10.60 -16.75 -16.90
C ILE A 238 12.05 -17.21 -17.03
N GLU A 239 12.83 -16.57 -17.92
CA GLU A 239 14.27 -16.86 -18.07
C GLU A 239 15.06 -16.58 -16.77
N ALA A 240 14.65 -15.58 -15.99
CA ALA A 240 15.30 -15.25 -14.72
C ALA A 240 14.91 -16.18 -13.56
N VAL A 241 13.78 -16.90 -13.63
CA VAL A 241 13.26 -17.74 -12.52
C VAL A 241 14.27 -18.74 -11.97
N PRO A 242 15.00 -19.55 -12.78
CA PRO A 242 15.97 -20.52 -12.24
C PRO A 242 17.03 -19.86 -11.37
N LYS A 243 17.56 -18.71 -11.81
CA LYS A 243 18.56 -17.93 -11.07
C LYS A 243 17.97 -17.30 -9.81
N LEU A 244 16.74 -16.79 -9.88
CA LEU A 244 16.02 -16.21 -8.74
C LEU A 244 15.82 -17.26 -7.64
N VAL A 245 15.33 -18.45 -8.00
CA VAL A 245 15.12 -19.59 -7.08
C VAL A 245 16.45 -20.05 -6.48
N GLY A 246 17.51 -20.15 -7.29
CA GLY A 246 18.86 -20.51 -6.81
C GLY A 246 19.48 -19.47 -5.86
N SER A 247 18.95 -18.24 -5.82
CA SER A 247 19.41 -17.15 -4.96
C SER A 247 18.62 -17.01 -3.65
N LEU A 248 17.60 -17.87 -3.43
CA LEU A 248 16.77 -17.84 -2.21
C LEU A 248 17.61 -18.12 -0.97
N SER A 249 17.55 -17.22 0.01
CA SER A 249 18.22 -17.37 1.30
C SER A 249 17.42 -16.71 2.42
N ALA A 250 17.63 -17.17 3.64
CA ALA A 250 17.05 -16.58 4.86
C ALA A 250 17.84 -15.36 5.36
N SER A 251 18.90 -14.96 4.65
CA SER A 251 19.78 -13.86 5.07
C SER A 251 19.09 -12.49 5.03
N VAL A 252 19.53 -11.59 5.91
CA VAL A 252 19.10 -10.17 5.92
C VAL A 252 19.31 -9.52 4.56
N ALA A 253 20.46 -9.76 3.92
CA ALA A 253 20.78 -9.20 2.61
C ALA A 253 19.77 -9.63 1.51
N SER A 254 19.28 -10.87 1.57
CA SER A 254 18.27 -11.36 0.62
C SER A 254 16.89 -10.76 0.85
N ALA A 255 16.50 -10.53 2.11
CA ALA A 255 15.28 -9.81 2.45
C ALA A 255 15.34 -8.34 1.98
N ASP A 256 16.48 -7.68 2.21
CA ASP A 256 16.70 -6.31 1.76
C ASP A 256 16.71 -6.20 0.23
N ALA A 257 17.29 -7.17 -0.46
CA ALA A 257 17.26 -7.24 -1.92
C ALA A 257 15.82 -7.38 -2.45
N ALA A 258 14.98 -8.19 -1.79
CA ALA A 258 13.57 -8.31 -2.13
C ALA A 258 12.81 -6.99 -1.88
N ALA A 259 13.07 -6.32 -0.75
CA ALA A 259 12.48 -5.01 -0.44
C ALA A 259 12.84 -3.94 -1.49
N VAL A 260 14.08 -3.94 -1.98
CA VAL A 260 14.51 -3.05 -3.07
C VAL A 260 13.84 -3.42 -4.40
N ALA A 261 13.70 -4.71 -4.69
CA ALA A 261 13.21 -5.20 -5.97
C ALA A 261 11.76 -4.80 -6.29
N ILE A 262 10.94 -4.59 -5.27
CA ILE A 262 9.52 -4.21 -5.45
C ILE A 262 9.30 -2.71 -5.67
N THR A 263 10.34 -1.88 -5.49
CA THR A 263 10.21 -0.42 -5.54
C THR A 263 10.08 0.16 -6.96
N THR A 264 9.28 1.21 -7.09
CA THR A 264 9.13 2.01 -8.31
C THR A 264 9.71 3.41 -8.12
N THR A 265 8.86 4.37 -7.77
CA THR A 265 9.15 5.78 -7.50
C THR A 265 9.52 6.04 -6.04
N ASP A 266 9.54 5.00 -5.22
CA ASP A 266 10.02 5.04 -3.84
C ASP A 266 11.47 5.57 -3.77
N LEU A 267 11.74 6.46 -2.81
CA LEU A 267 13.10 6.95 -2.54
C LEU A 267 13.85 6.05 -1.54
N VAL A 268 13.11 5.27 -0.76
CA VAL A 268 13.63 4.35 0.26
C VAL A 268 13.00 2.95 0.13
N SER A 269 13.76 1.91 0.49
CA SER A 269 13.19 0.57 0.69
C SER A 269 12.49 0.49 2.05
N LYS A 270 11.34 -0.17 2.10
CA LYS A 270 10.51 -0.25 3.32
C LYS A 270 10.45 -1.70 3.78
N SER A 271 11.20 -2.01 4.82
CA SER A 271 11.37 -3.36 5.38
C SER A 271 11.47 -3.27 6.90
N VAL A 272 10.68 -4.07 7.61
CA VAL A 272 10.70 -4.10 9.08
C VAL A 272 10.49 -5.53 9.58
N ALA A 273 11.09 -5.86 10.71
CA ALA A 273 10.76 -7.07 11.45
C ALA A 273 10.78 -6.82 12.95
N ILE A 274 10.00 -7.61 13.67
CA ILE A 274 9.94 -7.61 15.12
C ILE A 274 10.06 -9.01 15.69
N GLU A 275 10.62 -9.09 16.90
CA GLU A 275 10.56 -10.27 17.76
C GLU A 275 9.70 -9.94 18.99
N THR A 276 8.83 -10.85 19.39
CA THR A 276 7.99 -10.71 20.58
C THR A 276 7.69 -12.07 21.21
N LYS A 277 7.00 -12.08 22.35
CA LYS A 277 6.51 -13.30 23.00
C LYS A 277 5.00 -13.37 22.87
N ILE A 278 4.52 -14.49 22.34
CA ILE A 278 3.09 -14.81 22.28
C ILE A 278 2.89 -16.15 22.99
N GLY A 279 2.04 -16.19 24.03
CA GLY A 279 1.84 -17.41 24.83
C GLY A 279 3.13 -17.97 25.45
N GLY A 280 4.14 -17.12 25.69
CA GLY A 280 5.46 -17.51 26.19
C GLY A 280 6.46 -17.98 25.13
N THR A 281 6.03 -18.21 23.88
CA THR A 281 6.90 -18.58 22.76
C THR A 281 7.47 -17.32 22.10
N THR A 282 8.77 -17.33 21.81
CA THR A 282 9.40 -16.28 20.99
C THR A 282 8.97 -16.46 19.54
N VAL A 283 8.35 -15.42 18.97
CA VAL A 283 7.81 -15.38 17.62
C VAL A 283 8.32 -14.15 16.89
N ARG A 284 8.29 -14.19 15.57
CA ARG A 284 8.77 -13.12 14.70
C ARG A 284 7.76 -12.80 13.62
N LEU A 285 7.62 -11.50 13.36
CA LEU A 285 6.84 -10.97 12.27
C LEU A 285 7.76 -10.07 11.43
N GLY A 286 7.65 -10.17 10.12
CA GLY A 286 8.48 -9.45 9.17
C GLY A 286 7.67 -8.95 7.99
N GLY A 287 8.03 -7.84 7.39
CA GLY A 287 7.30 -7.36 6.22
C GLY A 287 8.09 -6.40 5.36
N ILE A 288 7.68 -6.33 4.10
CA ILE A 288 8.13 -5.36 3.11
C ILE A 288 6.92 -4.67 2.50
N ALA A 289 7.08 -3.42 2.08
CA ALA A 289 6.06 -2.71 1.33
C ALA A 289 6.68 -1.74 0.32
N LYS A 290 5.88 -1.30 -0.65
CA LYS A 290 6.26 -0.26 -1.61
C LYS A 290 5.08 0.63 -1.95
N GLY A 291 5.37 1.86 -2.32
CA GLY A 291 4.39 2.89 -2.60
C GLY A 291 4.93 4.26 -2.21
N SER A 292 4.61 5.25 -3.04
CA SER A 292 4.92 6.67 -2.82
C SER A 292 3.97 7.57 -3.63
N GLY A 293 3.53 7.13 -4.81
CA GLY A 293 2.44 7.73 -5.59
C GLY A 293 1.34 6.72 -5.90
N MET A 294 0.17 7.23 -6.29
CA MET A 294 -1.09 6.49 -6.43
C MET A 294 -1.38 5.72 -5.15
N ILE A 295 -1.51 6.43 -4.03
CA ILE A 295 -1.69 5.87 -2.67
C ILE A 295 -2.98 6.42 -2.07
N HIS A 296 -4.06 5.64 -2.19
CA HIS A 296 -5.31 5.84 -1.46
C HIS A 296 -6.02 4.50 -1.16
N PRO A 297 -5.40 3.64 -0.34
CA PRO A 297 -5.81 2.26 -0.02
C PRO A 297 -7.27 2.10 0.31
N ASN A 298 -8.03 1.35 -0.49
CA ASN A 298 -9.37 0.91 -0.14
C ASN A 298 -9.47 -0.61 -0.34
N MET A 299 -9.07 -1.33 0.72
CA MET A 299 -8.63 -2.74 0.74
C MET A 299 -7.19 -3.00 0.27
N ALA A 300 -6.35 -1.95 0.26
CA ALA A 300 -4.91 -1.84 -0.04
C ALA A 300 -4.68 -0.73 -1.09
N THR A 301 -3.53 -0.04 -1.05
CA THR A 301 -2.93 0.85 -2.06
C THR A 301 -1.45 1.01 -1.79
N MET A 302 -0.74 0.05 -2.38
CA MET A 302 0.65 -0.32 -2.24
C MET A 302 0.77 -1.78 -2.69
N LEU A 303 2.00 -2.29 -2.80
CA LEU A 303 2.22 -3.74 -2.66
C LEU A 303 2.87 -3.99 -1.31
N GLY A 304 2.54 -5.10 -0.67
CA GLY A 304 3.12 -5.48 0.59
C GLY A 304 3.09 -6.98 0.84
N VAL A 305 4.10 -7.46 1.56
CA VAL A 305 4.14 -8.82 2.07
C VAL A 305 4.44 -8.79 3.55
N VAL A 306 3.70 -9.58 4.33
CA VAL A 306 4.00 -9.86 5.73
C VAL A 306 4.18 -11.36 5.96
N THR A 307 5.22 -11.73 6.69
CA THR A 307 5.54 -13.09 7.09
C THR A 307 5.50 -13.20 8.61
N CYS A 308 5.00 -14.33 9.10
CA CYS A 308 4.85 -14.62 10.52
C CYS A 308 5.19 -16.08 10.76
N ASP A 309 5.85 -16.41 11.88
CA ASP A 309 6.15 -17.81 12.22
C ASP A 309 5.23 -18.41 13.30
N VAL A 310 4.17 -17.70 13.68
CA VAL A 310 3.13 -18.22 14.58
C VAL A 310 2.30 -19.30 13.90
N ASP A 311 1.96 -20.36 14.62
CA ASP A 311 1.00 -21.37 14.17
C ASP A 311 -0.42 -20.87 14.44
N VAL A 312 -1.17 -20.58 13.38
CA VAL A 312 -2.49 -19.94 13.44
C VAL A 312 -3.41 -20.56 12.39
N THR A 313 -4.69 -20.69 12.71
CA THR A 313 -5.71 -21.18 11.77
C THR A 313 -6.10 -20.11 10.75
N ALA A 314 -6.61 -20.51 9.57
CA ALA A 314 -7.02 -19.55 8.53
C ALA A 314 -8.20 -18.68 8.97
N GLU A 315 -9.10 -19.25 9.78
CA GLU A 315 -10.26 -18.60 10.39
C GLU A 315 -9.87 -17.47 11.34
N VAL A 316 -8.68 -17.54 11.94
CA VAL A 316 -8.11 -16.48 12.78
C VAL A 316 -7.22 -15.54 11.96
N TRP A 317 -6.34 -16.07 11.11
CA TRP A 317 -5.36 -15.27 10.38
C TRP A 317 -5.99 -14.27 9.40
N ARG A 318 -7.01 -14.70 8.64
CA ARG A 318 -7.67 -13.85 7.64
C ARG A 318 -8.36 -12.63 8.24
N PRO A 319 -9.24 -12.73 9.26
CA PRO A 319 -9.84 -11.55 9.88
C PRO A 319 -8.82 -10.67 10.60
N MET A 320 -7.74 -11.23 11.16
CA MET A 320 -6.65 -10.43 11.75
C MET A 320 -5.96 -9.55 10.71
N VAL A 321 -5.61 -10.12 9.56
CA VAL A 321 -4.96 -9.39 8.47
C VAL A 321 -5.88 -8.30 7.92
N ILE A 322 -7.18 -8.57 7.78
CA ILE A 322 -8.17 -7.54 7.38
C ILE A 322 -8.20 -6.39 8.39
N THR A 323 -8.25 -6.70 9.69
CA THR A 323 -8.25 -5.69 10.76
C THR A 323 -6.97 -4.86 10.74
N ALA A 324 -5.82 -5.52 10.62
CA ALA A 324 -4.53 -4.84 10.59
C ALA A 324 -4.40 -3.93 9.37
N VAL A 325 -4.84 -4.38 8.18
CA VAL A 325 -4.89 -3.56 6.97
C VAL A 325 -5.81 -2.36 7.14
N ASN A 326 -6.98 -2.54 7.77
CA ASN A 326 -7.93 -1.47 8.05
C ASN A 326 -7.38 -0.38 8.99
N ARG A 327 -6.47 -0.76 9.89
CA ARG A 327 -5.79 0.12 10.87
C ARG A 327 -4.44 0.67 10.40
N SER A 328 -3.95 0.23 9.25
CA SER A 328 -2.63 0.60 8.73
C SER A 328 -2.75 1.13 7.31
N PHE A 329 -2.62 0.27 6.31
CA PHE A 329 -2.63 0.67 4.91
C PHE A 329 -3.92 1.40 4.57
N ASN A 330 -5.12 0.91 4.87
CA ASN A 330 -6.37 1.67 4.57
C ASN A 330 -6.54 3.00 5.31
N GLN A 331 -5.58 3.40 6.15
CA GLN A 331 -5.53 4.71 6.79
C GLN A 331 -4.42 5.62 6.24
N ILE A 332 -3.70 5.22 5.19
CA ILE A 332 -2.73 6.12 4.53
C ILE A 332 -3.32 6.78 3.29
N THR A 333 -2.81 7.95 2.92
CA THR A 333 -3.15 8.61 1.66
C THR A 333 -2.06 9.58 1.23
N VAL A 334 -1.63 9.52 -0.03
CA VAL A 334 -0.74 10.52 -0.63
C VAL A 334 -1.57 11.47 -1.49
N ASP A 335 -2.33 10.94 -2.45
CA ASP A 335 -2.96 11.72 -3.53
C ASP A 335 -4.47 11.50 -3.71
N GLY A 336 -5.05 10.48 -3.07
CA GLY A 336 -6.47 10.18 -3.23
C GLY A 336 -6.78 9.15 -4.32
N ASP A 337 -5.78 8.68 -5.06
CA ASP A 337 -5.93 7.72 -6.15
C ASP A 337 -5.65 6.28 -5.70
N SER A 338 -6.67 5.41 -5.75
CA SER A 338 -6.56 3.98 -5.43
C SER A 338 -6.05 3.19 -6.64
N SER A 339 -4.91 2.51 -6.52
CA SER A 339 -4.29 1.80 -7.65
C SER A 339 -5.08 0.54 -8.07
N THR A 340 -4.81 0.11 -9.30
CA THR A 340 -5.37 -1.12 -9.91
C THR A 340 -4.73 -2.41 -9.37
N ASN A 341 -3.63 -2.30 -8.63
CA ASN A 341 -2.75 -3.43 -8.28
C ASN A 341 -2.69 -3.73 -6.80
N ASP A 342 -3.39 -2.93 -6.01
CA ASP A 342 -3.14 -2.89 -4.58
C ASP A 342 -3.32 -4.24 -3.93
N THR A 343 -2.29 -4.68 -3.20
CA THR A 343 -2.27 -6.02 -2.62
C THR A 343 -1.41 -6.02 -1.35
N LEU A 344 -1.94 -6.61 -0.28
CA LEU A 344 -1.12 -7.13 0.82
C LEU A 344 -1.30 -8.65 0.84
N LEU A 345 -0.21 -9.40 0.78
CA LEU A 345 -0.20 -10.85 1.01
C LEU A 345 0.45 -11.18 2.36
N ALA A 346 -0.15 -12.10 3.10
CA ALA A 346 0.24 -12.43 4.46
C ALA A 346 0.38 -13.95 4.64
N LEU A 347 1.58 -14.41 5.02
CA LEU A 347 1.90 -15.84 5.19
C LEU A 347 2.32 -16.15 6.63
N ALA A 348 1.70 -17.16 7.24
CA ALA A 348 2.06 -17.67 8.56
C ALA A 348 2.62 -19.10 8.47
N SER A 349 3.91 -19.31 8.77
CA SER A 349 4.60 -20.59 8.56
C SER A 349 4.39 -21.64 9.66
N GLY A 350 3.98 -21.21 10.86
CA GLY A 350 3.89 -22.08 12.05
C GLY A 350 5.23 -22.55 12.63
N ALA A 351 6.36 -22.02 12.15
CA ALA A 351 7.69 -22.53 12.49
C ALA A 351 8.25 -22.05 13.84
N ALA A 352 7.53 -21.23 14.62
CA ALA A 352 8.00 -20.72 15.91
C ALA A 352 8.06 -21.81 17.01
N GLY A 353 7.20 -22.83 16.94
CA GLY A 353 7.12 -23.92 17.92
C GLY A 353 6.26 -23.63 19.17
N GLY A 354 5.16 -22.87 19.02
CA GLY A 354 4.18 -22.56 20.07
C GLY A 354 2.80 -23.20 19.84
N PRO A 355 1.84 -23.04 20.76
CA PRO A 355 0.49 -23.57 20.58
C PRO A 355 -0.23 -22.91 19.40
N LYS A 356 -1.02 -23.69 18.67
CA LYS A 356 -1.82 -23.21 17.54
C LYS A 356 -2.92 -22.26 18.01
N ILE A 357 -2.93 -21.04 17.48
CA ILE A 357 -3.99 -20.05 17.72
C ILE A 357 -5.20 -20.40 16.86
N SER A 358 -6.29 -20.83 17.50
CA SER A 358 -7.54 -21.27 16.85
C SER A 358 -8.78 -20.50 17.31
N ASP A 359 -8.65 -19.61 18.30
CA ASP A 359 -9.71 -18.71 18.74
C ASP A 359 -9.25 -17.26 18.61
N ILE A 360 -9.99 -16.47 17.82
CA ILE A 360 -9.74 -15.04 17.60
C ILE A 360 -9.84 -14.21 18.89
N ASN A 361 -10.53 -14.74 19.90
CA ASN A 361 -10.72 -14.08 21.20
C ASN A 361 -9.70 -14.49 22.26
N SER A 362 -8.74 -15.36 21.93
CA SER A 362 -7.69 -15.78 22.87
C SER A 362 -6.74 -14.61 23.20
N GLU A 363 -5.99 -14.73 24.29
CA GLU A 363 -4.97 -13.73 24.64
C GLU A 363 -3.83 -13.72 23.63
N GLU A 364 -3.40 -14.88 23.18
CA GLU A 364 -2.39 -15.05 22.13
C GLU A 364 -2.84 -14.39 20.82
N ALA A 365 -4.13 -14.49 20.49
CA ALA A 365 -4.70 -13.84 19.33
C ALA A 365 -4.62 -12.31 19.44
N ARG A 366 -4.96 -11.73 20.61
CA ARG A 366 -4.80 -10.29 20.85
C ARG A 366 -3.35 -9.83 20.76
N GLN A 367 -2.42 -10.60 21.30
CA GLN A 367 -0.98 -10.32 21.23
C GLN A 367 -0.49 -10.35 19.77
N LEU A 368 -0.92 -11.34 18.98
CA LEU A 368 -0.60 -11.44 17.56
C LEU A 368 -1.18 -10.25 16.77
N GLN A 369 -2.43 -9.88 17.02
CA GLN A 369 -3.06 -8.72 16.37
C GLN A 369 -2.27 -7.43 16.66
N ALA A 370 -1.88 -7.18 17.91
CA ALA A 370 -1.13 -5.98 18.28
C ALA A 370 0.25 -5.92 17.59
N ALA A 371 0.95 -7.06 17.53
CA ALA A 371 2.23 -7.18 16.83
C ALA A 371 2.09 -6.96 15.32
N LEU A 372 1.04 -7.52 14.70
CA LEU A 372 0.73 -7.34 13.29
C LEU A 372 0.36 -5.89 12.97
N ASP A 373 -0.49 -5.26 13.79
CA ASP A 373 -0.86 -3.85 13.67
C ASP A 373 0.40 -2.96 13.69
N ALA A 374 1.33 -3.21 14.62
CA ALA A 374 2.58 -2.44 14.72
C ALA A 374 3.44 -2.53 13.45
N VAL A 375 3.66 -3.75 12.93
CA VAL A 375 4.44 -3.99 11.70
C VAL A 375 3.80 -3.28 10.51
N LEU A 376 2.50 -3.48 10.30
CA LEU A 376 1.81 -2.91 9.15
C LEU A 376 1.67 -1.39 9.26
N GLN A 377 1.40 -0.84 10.45
CA GLN A 377 1.38 0.62 10.67
C GLN A 377 2.76 1.24 10.43
N GLY A 378 3.85 0.60 10.86
CA GLY A 378 5.21 1.08 10.57
C GLY A 378 5.48 1.18 9.07
N LEU A 379 5.14 0.13 8.31
CA LEU A 379 5.25 0.13 6.84
C LEU A 379 4.34 1.18 6.19
N ALA A 380 3.10 1.33 6.68
CA ALA A 380 2.14 2.28 6.16
C ALA A 380 2.61 3.74 6.37
N LYS A 381 3.08 4.08 7.57
CA LYS A 381 3.67 5.40 7.87
C LYS A 381 4.90 5.68 7.00
N SER A 382 5.73 4.67 6.74
CA SER A 382 6.88 4.78 5.84
C SER A 382 6.47 5.11 4.40
N ILE A 383 5.35 4.57 3.90
CA ILE A 383 4.77 4.96 2.60
C ILE A 383 4.30 6.41 2.60
N ALA A 384 3.52 6.82 3.60
CA ALA A 384 3.03 8.18 3.68
C ALA A 384 4.19 9.19 3.81
N SER A 385 5.21 8.87 4.59
CA SER A 385 6.41 9.69 4.75
C SER A 385 7.25 9.76 3.48
N ASP A 386 7.27 8.72 2.65
CA ASP A 386 7.97 8.66 1.35
C ASP A 386 7.06 9.09 0.19
N GLY A 387 5.95 9.80 0.46
CA GLY A 387 5.03 10.27 -0.56
C GLY A 387 5.74 11.11 -1.63
N GLU A 388 5.31 11.02 -2.88
CA GLU A 388 5.96 11.75 -3.99
C GLU A 388 5.98 13.26 -3.74
N GLY A 389 7.19 13.81 -3.58
CA GLY A 389 7.40 15.22 -3.27
C GLY A 389 7.05 15.64 -1.83
N ALA A 390 6.73 14.71 -0.94
CA ALA A 390 6.46 15.00 0.46
C ALA A 390 7.66 15.69 1.14
N THR A 391 7.39 16.61 2.07
CA THR A 391 8.42 17.19 2.96
C THR A 391 8.20 16.86 4.42
N CYS A 392 7.05 16.29 4.77
CA CYS A 392 6.76 15.80 6.11
C CYS A 392 5.66 14.72 6.08
N LEU A 393 5.68 13.87 7.09
CA LEU A 393 4.56 12.98 7.41
C LEU A 393 3.48 13.78 8.14
N VAL A 394 2.21 13.52 7.83
CA VAL A 394 1.05 14.07 8.55
C VAL A 394 0.35 12.92 9.26
N GLU A 395 0.18 13.00 10.58
CA GLU A 395 -0.55 12.03 11.41
C GLU A 395 -1.80 12.71 11.98
N VAL A 396 -2.97 12.22 11.58
CA VAL A 396 -4.27 12.70 12.06
C VAL A 396 -4.83 11.68 13.04
N THR A 397 -5.09 12.11 14.28
CA THR A 397 -5.77 11.31 15.31
C THR A 397 -7.16 11.88 15.55
N VAL A 398 -8.18 11.02 15.49
CA VAL A 398 -9.57 11.38 15.80
C VAL A 398 -10.04 10.62 17.01
N THR A 399 -10.71 11.30 17.95
CA THR A 399 -11.36 10.74 19.14
C THR A 399 -12.80 11.25 19.28
N GLY A 400 -13.57 10.60 20.16
CA GLY A 400 -14.93 11.03 20.47
C GLY A 400 -16.00 10.60 19.46
N ALA A 401 -15.63 9.75 18.48
CA ALA A 401 -16.56 9.20 17.51
C ALA A 401 -17.44 8.08 18.11
N SER A 402 -18.48 7.66 17.41
CA SER A 402 -19.34 6.54 17.86
C SER A 402 -18.58 5.21 17.97
N ASP A 403 -17.66 4.97 17.04
CA ASP A 403 -16.83 3.77 16.92
C ASP A 403 -15.53 4.06 16.16
N GLU A 404 -14.65 3.05 16.07
CA GLU A 404 -13.35 3.13 15.38
C GLU A 404 -13.51 3.46 13.87
N ALA A 405 -14.54 2.94 13.21
CA ALA A 405 -14.76 3.14 11.77
C ALA A 405 -15.16 4.59 11.45
N ALA A 406 -16.01 5.18 12.28
CA ALA A 406 -16.37 6.59 12.22
C ALA A 406 -15.14 7.49 12.44
N ALA A 407 -14.33 7.21 13.47
CA ALA A 407 -13.09 7.95 13.71
C ALA A 407 -12.11 7.83 12.53
N ALA A 408 -11.94 6.62 11.98
CA ALA A 408 -11.07 6.35 10.85
C ALA A 408 -11.49 7.12 9.59
N THR A 409 -12.81 7.18 9.32
CA THR A 409 -13.37 7.93 8.19
C THR A 409 -13.04 9.42 8.29
N VAL A 410 -13.18 10.01 9.48
CA VAL A 410 -12.83 11.42 9.71
C VAL A 410 -11.33 11.65 9.60
N ALA A 411 -10.51 10.80 10.22
CA ALA A 411 -9.05 10.94 10.20
C ALA A 411 -8.52 10.92 8.76
N ARG A 412 -9.00 9.95 7.97
CA ARG A 412 -8.63 9.80 6.57
C ARG A 412 -9.12 10.95 5.70
N SER A 413 -10.31 11.49 5.97
CA SER A 413 -10.85 12.67 5.27
C SER A 413 -9.91 13.88 5.41
N VAL A 414 -9.42 14.14 6.63
CA VAL A 414 -8.50 15.24 6.90
C VAL A 414 -7.13 14.99 6.26
N ALA A 415 -6.59 13.77 6.37
CA ALA A 415 -5.31 13.39 5.76
C ALA A 415 -5.33 13.50 4.22
N ALA A 416 -6.48 13.23 3.59
CA ALA A 416 -6.66 13.29 2.14
C ALA A 416 -6.94 14.71 1.61
N SER A 417 -7.27 15.67 2.47
CA SER A 417 -7.70 16.99 2.02
C SER A 417 -6.57 17.78 1.35
N SER A 418 -6.70 18.06 0.05
CA SER A 418 -5.70 18.85 -0.69
C SER A 418 -5.45 20.23 -0.06
N LEU A 419 -6.49 20.87 0.51
CA LEU A 419 -6.35 22.16 1.19
C LEU A 419 -5.56 22.03 2.49
N THR A 420 -5.84 21.02 3.32
CA THR A 420 -5.05 20.75 4.54
C THR A 420 -3.61 20.44 4.18
N LYS A 421 -3.37 19.54 3.21
CA LYS A 421 -2.04 19.17 2.72
C LYS A 421 -1.24 20.38 2.21
N ALA A 422 -1.89 21.26 1.44
CA ALA A 422 -1.26 22.49 0.93
C ALA A 422 -0.99 23.52 2.04
N ALA A 423 -1.86 23.63 3.05
CA ALA A 423 -1.62 24.50 4.21
C ALA A 423 -0.40 24.04 5.01
N ILE A 424 -0.27 22.73 5.24
CA ILE A 424 0.89 22.14 5.90
C ILE A 424 2.16 22.40 5.09
N TYR A 425 2.15 22.22 3.76
CA TYR A 425 3.29 22.56 2.90
C TYR A 425 3.66 24.05 3.02
N GLY A 426 2.66 24.93 2.99
CA GLY A 426 2.81 26.38 3.15
C GLY A 426 3.12 26.85 4.58
N ARG A 427 3.23 25.93 5.55
CA ARG A 427 3.47 26.21 6.97
C ARG A 427 2.40 27.11 7.61
N ASP A 428 1.17 27.00 7.12
CA ASP A 428 -0.02 27.72 7.56
C ASP A 428 -0.83 26.86 8.55
N PRO A 429 -0.94 27.23 9.85
CA PRO A 429 -1.69 26.50 10.87
C PRO A 429 -3.22 26.66 10.69
N ASN A 430 -3.72 26.19 9.56
CA ASN A 430 -5.07 26.48 9.07
C ASN A 430 -6.12 25.50 9.62
N TRP A 431 -6.58 25.74 10.85
CA TRP A 431 -7.66 24.97 11.46
C TRP A 431 -8.96 25.00 10.65
N GLY A 432 -9.22 26.06 9.88
CA GLY A 432 -10.44 26.18 9.07
C GLY A 432 -10.53 25.10 8.00
N ARG A 433 -9.39 24.76 7.37
CA ARG A 433 -9.29 23.66 6.40
C ARG A 433 -9.43 22.29 7.07
N ILE A 434 -8.88 22.12 8.27
CA ILE A 434 -9.03 20.89 9.07
C ILE A 434 -10.50 20.68 9.49
N ALA A 435 -11.14 21.73 10.00
CA ALA A 435 -12.56 21.72 10.39
C ALA A 435 -13.48 21.43 9.20
N CYS A 436 -13.19 22.05 8.05
CA CYS A 436 -13.91 21.78 6.80
C CYS A 436 -13.81 20.29 6.41
N ALA A 437 -12.59 19.73 6.44
CA ALA A 437 -12.36 18.32 6.11
C ALA A 437 -12.99 17.33 7.09
N THR A 438 -13.07 17.72 8.36
CA THR A 438 -13.83 17.00 9.38
C THR A 438 -15.32 17.04 9.07
N GLY A 439 -15.86 18.20 8.70
CA GLY A 439 -17.28 18.41 8.44
C GLY A 439 -17.82 17.70 7.20
N TYR A 440 -17.01 17.53 6.14
CA TYR A 440 -17.44 16.80 4.94
C TYR A 440 -17.16 15.29 4.97
N ALA A 441 -16.62 14.75 6.07
CA ALA A 441 -16.23 13.34 6.18
C ALA A 441 -17.43 12.35 6.08
N GLY A 442 -18.66 12.83 6.20
CA GLY A 442 -19.87 12.00 6.14
C GLY A 442 -20.21 11.30 7.47
N VAL A 443 -19.49 11.59 8.54
CA VAL A 443 -19.75 11.09 9.90
C VAL A 443 -20.56 12.15 10.67
N PRO A 444 -21.75 11.82 11.20
CA PRO A 444 -22.51 12.76 12.01
C PRO A 444 -21.83 13.05 13.35
N PHE A 445 -21.70 14.34 13.70
CA PHE A 445 -21.29 14.81 15.02
C PHE A 445 -21.84 16.22 15.27
N ASP A 446 -21.88 16.67 16.53
CA ASP A 446 -22.25 18.04 16.87
C ASP A 446 -21.04 18.97 16.65
N PRO A 447 -21.13 20.00 15.78
CA PRO A 447 -20.04 20.96 15.59
C PRO A 447 -19.57 21.64 16.89
N LEU A 448 -20.44 21.75 17.90
CA LEU A 448 -20.09 22.28 19.22
C LEU A 448 -19.24 21.33 20.08
N CYS A 449 -19.01 20.09 19.62
CA CYS A 449 -18.06 19.16 20.23
C CYS A 449 -16.68 19.21 19.55
N LEU A 450 -16.53 19.92 18.43
CA LEU A 450 -15.29 19.93 17.65
C LEU A 450 -14.15 20.60 18.43
N GLN A 451 -13.05 19.86 18.58
CA GLN A 451 -11.77 20.37 19.09
C GLN A 451 -10.67 20.03 18.09
N ILE A 452 -9.74 20.96 17.86
CA ILE A 452 -8.61 20.76 16.93
C ILE A 452 -7.32 21.24 17.57
N TYR A 453 -6.33 20.35 17.60
CA TYR A 453 -4.95 20.66 17.95
C TYR A 453 -4.03 20.42 16.75
N LEU A 454 -3.03 21.28 16.61
CA LEU A 454 -1.90 21.09 15.70
C LEU A 454 -0.63 21.00 16.53
N GLY A 455 0.00 19.83 16.61
CA GLY A 455 0.96 19.54 17.67
C GLY A 455 0.33 19.82 19.03
N ASP A 456 0.99 20.66 19.83
CA ASP A 456 0.51 21.09 21.15
C ASP A 456 -0.35 22.38 21.09
N PHE A 457 -0.53 22.98 19.91
CA PHE A 457 -1.30 24.21 19.74
C PHE A 457 -2.80 23.92 19.66
N HIS A 458 -3.56 24.37 20.65
CA HIS A 458 -5.03 24.26 20.69
C HIS A 458 -5.65 25.35 19.81
N LEU A 459 -6.19 24.98 18.65
CA LEU A 459 -6.63 25.93 17.63
C LEU A 459 -8.15 26.21 17.68
N MET A 460 -8.93 25.22 18.10
CA MET A 460 -10.38 25.30 18.17
C MET A 460 -10.88 24.46 19.33
N GLU A 461 -11.85 25.00 20.08
CA GLU A 461 -12.55 24.32 21.15
C GLU A 461 -14.05 24.59 21.04
N LYS A 462 -14.87 23.55 21.26
CA LYS A 462 -16.34 23.64 21.21
C LYS A 462 -16.87 24.27 19.91
N GLY A 463 -16.22 23.95 18.80
CA GLY A 463 -16.55 24.51 17.48
C GLY A 463 -16.22 25.99 17.30
N GLN A 464 -15.53 26.63 18.24
CA GLN A 464 -15.11 28.02 18.17
C GLN A 464 -13.59 28.14 18.04
N PRO A 465 -13.07 29.04 17.19
CA PRO A 465 -11.64 29.28 17.10
C PRO A 465 -11.12 29.87 18.42
N LEU A 466 -9.90 29.48 18.81
CA LEU A 466 -9.19 30.05 19.94
C LEU A 466 -8.15 31.07 19.46
N GLU A 467 -7.77 32.00 20.35
CA GLU A 467 -6.51 32.73 20.17
C GLU A 467 -5.34 31.78 20.48
N PHE A 468 -4.38 31.67 19.55
CA PHE A 468 -3.20 30.82 19.70
C PHE A 468 -1.97 31.52 19.12
N ASP A 469 -0.77 31.05 19.51
CA ASP A 469 0.48 31.52 18.93
C ASP A 469 0.65 31.01 17.49
N SER A 470 0.15 31.79 16.53
CA SER A 470 0.24 31.46 15.10
C SER A 470 1.67 31.39 14.59
N ASN A 471 2.60 32.17 15.16
CA ASN A 471 4.00 32.14 14.77
C ASN A 471 4.68 30.87 15.28
N GLY A 472 4.40 30.48 16.52
CA GLY A 472 4.85 29.22 17.11
C GLY A 472 4.31 28.01 16.34
N ALA A 473 3.03 28.00 15.97
CA ALA A 473 2.42 26.93 15.19
C ALA A 473 3.03 26.84 13.77
N SER A 474 3.29 27.98 13.13
CA SER A 474 4.00 28.02 11.84
C SER A 474 5.46 27.54 11.97
N ALA A 475 6.16 27.91 13.05
CA ALA A 475 7.52 27.43 13.33
C ALA A 475 7.57 25.92 13.59
N TYR A 476 6.55 25.35 14.25
CA TYR A 476 6.37 23.91 14.42
C TYR A 476 6.25 23.20 13.06
N LEU A 477 5.36 23.68 12.17
CA LEU A 477 5.21 23.15 10.82
C LEU A 477 6.51 23.26 10.01
N LYS A 478 7.18 24.42 10.11
CA LYS A 478 8.45 24.67 9.42
C LYS A 478 9.52 23.68 9.86
N LYS A 479 9.70 23.49 11.17
CA LYS A 479 10.65 22.52 11.71
C LYS A 479 10.36 21.11 11.22
N ALA A 480 9.08 20.69 11.20
CA ALA A 480 8.70 19.38 10.68
C ALA A 480 9.10 19.23 9.21
N GLY A 481 8.86 20.24 8.36
CA GLY A 481 9.24 20.21 6.95
C GLY A 481 10.76 20.22 6.70
N GLU A 482 11.54 20.91 7.53
CA GLU A 482 13.01 21.02 7.35
C GLU A 482 13.75 19.72 7.66
N VAL A 483 13.22 18.89 8.57
CA VAL A 483 13.86 17.64 9.00
C VAL A 483 13.14 16.39 8.50
N HIS A 484 12.17 16.56 7.59
CA HIS A 484 11.29 15.48 7.13
C HIS A 484 10.57 14.76 8.28
N GLY A 485 10.14 15.53 9.27
CA GLY A 485 9.52 15.07 10.50
C GLY A 485 8.02 14.80 10.36
N THR A 486 7.34 14.69 11.51
CA THR A 486 5.91 14.40 11.61
C THR A 486 5.14 15.61 12.13
N VAL A 487 4.06 15.96 11.43
CA VAL A 487 3.04 16.92 11.85
C VAL A 487 1.86 16.15 12.45
N SER A 488 1.53 16.44 13.70
CA SER A 488 0.42 15.81 14.42
C SER A 488 -0.82 16.72 14.38
N ILE A 489 -1.96 16.17 14.01
CA ILE A 489 -3.27 16.83 14.06
C ILE A 489 -4.17 15.99 14.95
N ASN A 490 -4.65 16.53 16.07
CA ASN A 490 -5.55 15.82 16.97
C ASN A 490 -6.92 16.46 16.94
N ILE A 491 -7.96 15.67 16.70
CA ILE A 491 -9.33 16.12 16.51
C ILE A 491 -10.23 15.34 17.46
N CYS A 492 -11.04 16.04 18.25
CA CYS A 492 -12.12 15.43 19.01
C CYS A 492 -13.44 15.86 18.39
N ILE A 493 -14.32 14.91 18.08
CA ILE A 493 -15.64 15.19 17.47
C ILE A 493 -16.81 14.92 18.42
N GLY A 494 -16.56 14.51 19.66
CA GLY A 494 -17.63 14.11 20.58
C GLY A 494 -17.13 13.42 21.85
N HIS A 495 -18.01 12.60 22.44
CA HIS A 495 -17.76 11.87 23.68
C HIS A 495 -17.91 10.35 23.54
N GLY A 496 -18.01 9.85 22.30
CA GLY A 496 -18.10 8.42 22.04
C GLY A 496 -16.76 7.70 22.25
N PRO A 497 -16.79 6.35 22.32
CA PRO A 497 -15.59 5.54 22.57
C PRO A 497 -14.68 5.40 21.35
N GLY A 498 -15.13 5.82 20.18
CA GLY A 498 -14.43 5.64 18.91
C GLY A 498 -13.20 6.53 18.79
N GLN A 499 -12.09 5.90 18.42
CA GLN A 499 -10.83 6.56 18.10
C GLN A 499 -10.13 5.85 16.95
N SER A 500 -9.39 6.59 16.14
CA SER A 500 -8.55 6.03 15.07
C SER A 500 -7.51 7.05 14.61
N GLN A 501 -6.57 6.60 13.78
CA GLN A 501 -5.54 7.42 13.16
C GLN A 501 -5.53 7.23 11.65
N ALA A 502 -5.08 8.26 10.94
CA ALA A 502 -4.73 8.22 9.53
C ALA A 502 -3.46 8.99 9.25
N TRP A 503 -2.78 8.62 8.17
CA TRP A 503 -1.50 9.21 7.78
C TRP A 503 -1.52 9.69 6.35
N GLY A 504 -0.79 10.76 6.10
CA GLY A 504 -0.52 11.21 4.75
C GLY A 504 0.75 12.03 4.70
N CYS A 505 0.86 12.88 3.71
CA CYS A 505 1.92 13.87 3.59
C CYS A 505 1.34 15.23 3.25
N ASP A 506 2.18 16.25 3.17
CA ASP A 506 1.81 17.52 2.57
C ASP A 506 1.67 17.43 1.03
N LEU A 507 1.27 18.54 0.39
CA LEU A 507 1.14 18.65 -1.07
C LEU A 507 2.10 19.73 -1.56
N SER A 508 3.21 19.31 -2.17
CA SER A 508 4.28 20.20 -2.64
C SER A 508 4.20 20.46 -4.16
N TYR A 509 5.02 21.39 -4.63
CA TYR A 509 5.23 21.58 -6.07
C TYR A 509 5.88 20.37 -6.74
N ASP A 510 6.72 19.61 -6.03
CA ASP A 510 7.43 18.46 -6.58
C ASP A 510 6.48 17.31 -6.91
N TYR A 511 5.41 17.12 -6.14
CA TYR A 511 4.34 16.17 -6.50
C TYR A 511 3.81 16.44 -7.91
N VAL A 512 3.47 17.70 -8.19
CA VAL A 512 2.94 18.13 -9.49
C VAL A 512 4.00 17.94 -10.58
N LYS A 513 5.26 18.30 -10.30
CA LYS A 513 6.36 18.15 -11.25
C LYS A 513 6.59 16.68 -11.63
N ILE A 514 6.69 15.78 -10.64
CA ILE A 514 6.91 14.35 -10.86
C ILE A 514 5.81 13.76 -11.75
N ASN A 515 4.55 14.01 -11.39
CA ASN A 515 3.41 13.41 -12.06
C ASN A 515 3.02 14.09 -13.39
N ALA A 516 3.53 15.30 -13.66
CA ALA A 516 3.38 15.96 -14.96
C ALA A 516 4.48 15.57 -15.96
N GLU A 517 5.70 15.27 -15.48
CA GLU A 517 6.87 15.03 -16.34
C GLU A 517 7.13 13.53 -16.60
N TYR A 518 6.68 12.64 -15.70
CA TYR A 518 6.95 11.20 -15.79
C TYR A 518 5.66 10.38 -15.89
N THR A 519 5.63 9.44 -16.84
CA THR A 519 4.62 8.37 -16.84
C THR A 519 5.11 7.24 -15.95
N THR A 520 4.45 7.04 -14.82
CA THR A 520 4.83 6.08 -13.77
C THR A 520 4.08 4.76 -13.85
#